data_AF-A0AAW2YAM1-F1
#
_entry.id   AF-A0AAW2YAM1-F1
#
_cell.length_a   1.000
_cell.length_b   1.000
_cell.length_c   1.000
_cell.angle_alpha   90.00
_cell.angle_beta   90.00
_cell.angle_gamma   90.00
#
_symmetry.space_group_name_H-M   'P 1'
#
loop_
_entity.id
_entity.type
_entity.pdbx_description
1 polymer ?
#
loop_
_entity_poly.entity_id
_entity_poly.type
_entity_poly.pdbx_seq_one_letter_code
_entity_poly.pdbx_strand_id
1 'polypeptide(L)'
;MASPNALTFKVTRQNLELIRPAKPTPHEFKPLSDIDDQEGLRFQLPLIEFYRKNPAMEGKDPVKVIRDALAKALVFYYPFAGRLREMAGRKLVVECTGEGALFIEADADVTLQQFGDTLQPPFPLLEELLYDVPGSSGMGVFC
;
A
#
# COMPACT_ATOMS: atom_id res chain seq x y z
N MET A 1 33.74 20.23 -5.66
CA MET A 1 32.43 19.68 -6.08
C MET A 1 31.62 19.51 -4.81
N ALA A 2 30.57 20.30 -4.62
CA ALA A 2 29.73 20.17 -3.43
C ALA A 2 29.04 18.80 -3.48
N SER A 3 29.15 18.02 -2.40
CA SER A 3 28.31 16.84 -2.21
C SER A 3 26.85 17.30 -2.37
N PRO A 4 25.99 16.60 -3.14
CA PRO A 4 24.57 16.87 -3.05
C PRO A 4 24.23 16.68 -1.56
N ASN A 5 23.71 17.72 -0.92
CA ASN A 5 23.18 17.57 0.44
C ASN A 5 22.15 16.45 0.36
N ALA A 6 22.41 15.34 1.04
CA ALA A 6 21.41 14.29 1.15
C ALA A 6 20.19 14.92 1.81
N LEU A 7 19.07 14.94 1.09
CA LEU A 7 17.80 15.38 1.66
C LEU A 7 17.51 14.48 2.85
N THR A 8 17.37 15.04 4.04
CA THR A 8 16.99 14.32 5.25
C THR A 8 15.65 14.83 5.69
N PHE A 9 14.73 13.91 5.96
CA PHE A 9 13.40 14.20 6.49
C PHE A 9 12.97 13.07 7.43
N LYS A 10 12.02 13.36 8.29
CA LYS A 10 11.41 12.44 9.24
C LYS A 10 9.98 12.16 8.82
N VAL A 11 9.62 10.87 8.84
CA VAL A 11 8.24 10.41 8.65
C VAL A 11 7.64 10.05 10.00
N THR A 12 6.49 10.63 10.31
CA THR A 12 5.71 10.34 11.52
C THR A 12 4.46 9.58 11.12
N ARG A 13 4.43 8.28 11.44
CA ARG A 13 3.34 7.36 11.08
C ARG A 13 2.29 7.32 12.19
N GLN A 14 1.03 7.32 11.78
CA GLN A 14 -0.09 7.01 12.65
C GLN A 14 -0.22 5.49 12.85
N ASN A 15 -1.15 5.08 13.71
CA ASN A 15 -1.43 3.66 13.94
C ASN A 15 -1.94 2.99 12.66
N LEU A 16 -1.55 1.74 12.49
CA LEU A 16 -2.03 0.88 11.42
C LEU A 16 -3.52 0.59 11.58
N GLU A 17 -4.25 0.68 10.48
CA GLU A 17 -5.67 0.35 10.42
C GLU A 17 -6.00 -0.63 9.28
N LEU A 18 -7.16 -1.29 9.39
CA LEU A 18 -7.71 -2.15 8.34
C LEU A 18 -8.93 -1.48 7.72
N ILE A 19 -8.83 -1.14 6.44
CA ILE A 19 -9.93 -0.59 5.65
C ILE A 19 -10.75 -1.74 5.09
N ARG A 20 -11.95 -1.90 5.63
CA ARG A 20 -12.90 -2.95 5.21
C ARG A 20 -13.68 -2.53 3.97
N PRO A 21 -14.18 -3.50 3.19
CA PRO A 21 -15.15 -3.22 2.14
C PRO A 21 -16.36 -2.45 2.70
N ALA A 22 -16.82 -1.42 1.98
CA ALA A 22 -17.93 -0.57 2.40
C ALA A 22 -19.29 -1.30 2.44
N LYS A 23 -19.35 -2.52 1.88
CA LYS A 23 -20.52 -3.41 1.86
C LYS A 23 -20.07 -4.84 2.12
N PRO A 24 -20.95 -5.71 2.64
CA PRO A 24 -20.65 -7.13 2.78
C PRO A 24 -20.19 -7.76 1.46
N THR A 25 -19.20 -8.63 1.53
CA THR A 25 -18.64 -9.38 0.40
C THR A 25 -18.79 -10.89 0.65
N PRO A 26 -18.84 -11.73 -0.39
CA PRO A 26 -18.88 -13.17 -0.20
C PRO A 26 -17.66 -13.68 0.58
N HIS A 27 -17.89 -14.64 1.47
CA HIS A 27 -16.82 -15.40 2.09
C HIS A 27 -16.57 -16.66 1.26
N GLU A 28 -15.40 -16.76 0.65
CA GLU A 28 -15.03 -17.88 -0.22
C GLU A 28 -13.51 -18.03 -0.34
N PHE A 29 -13.08 -19.16 -0.88
CA PHE A 29 -11.68 -19.48 -1.12
C PHE A 29 -11.40 -19.40 -2.62
N LYS A 30 -10.53 -18.49 -3.03
CA LYS A 30 -10.11 -18.32 -4.42
C LYS A 30 -8.69 -18.87 -4.62
N PRO A 31 -8.51 -20.05 -5.24
CA PRO A 31 -7.19 -20.54 -5.56
C PRO A 31 -6.53 -19.62 -6.60
N LEU A 32 -5.25 -19.34 -6.43
CA LEU A 32 -4.47 -18.64 -7.46
C LEU A 32 -4.38 -19.50 -8.73
N SER A 33 -4.35 -18.85 -9.89
CA SER A 33 -4.10 -19.56 -11.15
C SER A 33 -2.67 -20.12 -11.17
N ASP A 34 -2.37 -21.04 -12.08
CA ASP A 34 -1.02 -21.60 -12.19
C ASP A 34 0.02 -20.53 -12.61
N ILE A 35 -0.43 -19.45 -13.26
CA ILE A 35 0.42 -18.30 -13.58
C ILE A 35 0.76 -17.52 -12.30
N ASP A 36 -0.25 -17.26 -11.46
CA ASP A 36 -0.10 -16.41 -10.27
C ASP A 36 0.54 -17.15 -9.07
N ASP A 37 0.49 -18.49 -9.05
CA ASP A 37 0.96 -19.33 -7.94
C ASP A 37 2.47 -19.64 -7.99
N GLN A 38 3.17 -19.18 -9.04
CA GLN A 38 4.60 -19.38 -9.22
C GLN A 38 5.41 -18.84 -8.05
N GLU A 39 6.36 -19.63 -7.55
CA GLU A 39 7.19 -19.25 -6.39
C GLU A 39 7.97 -17.95 -6.60
N GLY A 40 8.43 -17.69 -7.84
CA GLY A 40 9.11 -16.45 -8.21
C GLY A 40 8.23 -15.19 -8.16
N LEU A 41 6.90 -15.32 -8.04
CA LEU A 41 5.95 -14.22 -7.90
C LEU A 41 5.49 -13.99 -6.46
N ARG A 42 5.97 -14.80 -5.50
CA ARG A 42 5.60 -14.71 -4.08
C ARG A 42 6.39 -13.63 -3.36
N PHE A 43 6.34 -12.42 -3.88
CA PHE A 43 6.93 -11.22 -3.32
C PHE A 43 5.96 -10.06 -3.52
N GLN A 44 6.31 -8.90 -2.99
CA GLN A 44 5.57 -7.69 -3.26
C GLN A 44 6.36 -6.68 -4.04
N LEU A 45 5.63 -6.01 -4.91
CA LEU A 45 6.14 -4.92 -5.70
C LEU A 45 5.85 -3.60 -4.97
N PRO A 46 6.85 -2.92 -4.40
CA PRO A 46 6.64 -1.58 -3.85
C PRO A 46 6.36 -0.58 -4.98
N LEU A 47 5.34 0.25 -4.80
CA LEU A 47 4.97 1.34 -5.71
C LEU A 47 4.77 2.62 -4.91
N ILE A 48 5.32 3.73 -5.41
CA ILE A 48 5.09 5.07 -4.86
C ILE A 48 4.56 5.97 -5.96
N GLU A 49 3.47 6.66 -5.67
CA GLU A 49 2.89 7.66 -6.55
C GLU A 49 2.84 9.02 -5.86
N PHE A 50 3.34 10.05 -6.56
CA PHE A 50 3.38 11.41 -6.04
C PHE A 50 2.33 12.29 -6.71
N TYR A 51 1.55 12.98 -5.87
CA TYR A 51 0.49 13.87 -6.30
C TYR A 51 0.78 15.29 -5.84
N ARG A 52 0.78 16.26 -6.77
CA ARG A 52 0.89 17.68 -6.43
C ARG A 52 -0.43 18.18 -5.80
N LYS A 53 -0.34 19.17 -4.90
CA LYS A 53 -1.53 19.84 -4.33
C LYS A 53 -2.43 20.33 -5.47
N ASN A 54 -3.68 19.91 -5.47
CA ASN A 54 -4.70 20.39 -6.39
C ASN A 54 -5.59 21.44 -5.69
N PRO A 55 -5.60 22.71 -6.14
CA PRO A 55 -6.45 23.75 -5.55
C PRO A 55 -7.94 23.39 -5.53
N ALA A 56 -8.44 22.59 -6.48
CA ALA A 56 -9.84 22.16 -6.51
C ALA A 56 -10.22 21.18 -5.37
N MET A 57 -9.23 20.67 -4.63
CA MET A 57 -9.41 19.78 -3.48
C MET A 57 -9.18 20.50 -2.15
N GLU A 58 -9.12 21.83 -2.15
CA GLU A 58 -8.93 22.61 -0.92
C GLU A 58 -10.04 22.34 0.11
N GLY A 59 -9.64 22.21 1.37
CA GLY A 59 -10.54 21.86 2.48
C GLY A 59 -10.97 20.40 2.54
N LYS A 60 -10.56 19.55 1.58
CA LYS A 60 -10.77 18.09 1.67
C LYS A 60 -9.53 17.43 2.27
N ASP A 61 -9.77 16.60 3.27
CA ASP A 61 -8.74 15.73 3.82
C ASP A 61 -8.45 14.58 2.84
N PRO A 62 -7.24 14.48 2.26
CA PRO A 62 -6.88 13.43 1.33
C PRO A 62 -6.95 12.04 1.98
N VAL A 63 -6.63 11.91 3.26
CA VAL A 63 -6.65 10.62 3.97
C VAL A 63 -8.08 10.08 4.01
N LYS A 64 -9.04 10.91 4.42
CA LYS A 64 -10.46 10.54 4.40
C LYS A 64 -10.94 10.17 3.01
N VAL A 65 -10.56 10.94 1.98
CA VAL A 65 -10.96 10.67 0.59
C VAL A 65 -10.43 9.31 0.11
N ILE A 66 -9.15 9.01 0.36
CA ILE A 66 -8.52 7.74 -0.03
C ILE A 66 -9.15 6.57 0.74
N ARG A 67 -9.35 6.73 2.05
CA ARG A 67 -10.00 5.72 2.91
C ARG A 67 -11.39 5.35 2.39
N ASP A 68 -12.22 6.35 2.11
CA ASP A 68 -13.58 6.14 1.60
C ASP A 68 -13.58 5.52 0.19
N ALA A 69 -12.63 5.91 -0.66
CA ALA A 69 -12.50 5.36 -2.01
C ALA A 69 -12.05 3.90 -1.99
N LEU A 70 -11.04 3.57 -1.17
CA LEU A 70 -10.53 2.21 -0.99
C LEU A 70 -11.63 1.28 -0.46
N ALA A 71 -12.36 1.69 0.58
CA ALA A 71 -13.48 0.91 1.11
C ALA A 71 -14.55 0.60 0.03
N LYS A 72 -14.86 1.56 -0.84
CA LYS A 72 -15.81 1.36 -1.96
C LYS A 72 -15.23 0.44 -3.03
N ALA A 73 -13.96 0.60 -3.39
CA ALA A 73 -13.29 -0.23 -4.38
C ALA A 73 -13.21 -1.70 -3.93
N LEU A 74 -12.91 -1.94 -2.64
CA LEU A 74 -12.83 -3.28 -2.05
C LEU A 74 -14.15 -4.06 -2.09
N VAL A 75 -15.29 -3.42 -2.37
CA VAL A 75 -16.54 -4.18 -2.64
C VAL A 75 -16.41 -4.98 -3.95
N PHE A 76 -15.81 -4.39 -4.97
CA PHE A 76 -15.62 -5.02 -6.28
C PHE A 76 -14.34 -5.86 -6.31
N TYR A 77 -13.33 -5.42 -5.58
CA TYR A 77 -12.01 -6.04 -5.48
C TYR A 77 -11.81 -6.76 -4.13
N TYR A 78 -12.86 -7.41 -3.64
CA TYR A 78 -12.90 -8.00 -2.29
C TYR A 78 -11.83 -9.04 -1.96
N PRO A 79 -11.21 -9.79 -2.92
CA PRO A 79 -10.09 -10.66 -2.58
C PRO A 79 -8.91 -9.91 -1.94
N PHE A 80 -8.71 -8.63 -2.25
CA PHE A 80 -7.67 -7.80 -1.63
C PHE A 80 -7.94 -7.47 -0.16
N ALA A 81 -9.17 -7.66 0.32
CA ALA A 81 -9.54 -7.55 1.74
C ALA A 81 -9.47 -8.91 2.48
N GLY A 82 -9.00 -9.97 1.80
CA GLY A 82 -8.87 -11.32 2.35
C GLY A 82 -7.48 -11.62 2.94
N ARG A 83 -7.19 -12.90 3.12
CA ARG A 83 -5.89 -13.41 3.59
C ARG A 83 -5.36 -14.48 2.64
N LEU A 84 -4.09 -14.35 2.29
CA LEU A 84 -3.39 -15.37 1.55
C LEU A 84 -3.08 -16.54 2.48
N ARG A 85 -3.38 -17.76 2.03
CA ARG A 85 -3.11 -19.02 2.74
C ARG A 85 -2.39 -19.99 1.83
N GLU A 86 -1.45 -20.73 2.39
CA GLU A 86 -0.83 -21.87 1.73
C GLU A 86 -1.58 -23.16 2.12
N MET A 87 -2.03 -23.89 1.10
CA MET A 87 -2.78 -25.15 1.24
C MET A 87 -1.88 -26.35 0.88
N ALA A 88 -2.45 -27.55 0.84
CA ALA A 88 -1.73 -28.76 0.45
C ALA A 88 -1.01 -28.59 -0.91
N GLY A 89 0.21 -29.13 -1.01
CA GLY A 89 1.03 -28.98 -2.22
C GLY A 89 1.57 -27.57 -2.46
N ARG A 90 1.62 -26.72 -1.42
CA ARG A 90 2.04 -25.31 -1.48
C ARG A 90 1.15 -24.40 -2.33
N LYS A 91 -0.06 -24.84 -2.68
CA LYS A 91 -1.02 -24.06 -3.47
C LYS A 91 -1.48 -22.84 -2.69
N LEU A 92 -1.29 -21.64 -3.25
CA LEU A 92 -1.81 -20.42 -2.63
C LEU A 92 -3.29 -20.21 -2.94
N VAL A 93 -4.02 -19.80 -1.91
CA VAL A 93 -5.45 -19.51 -1.95
C VAL A 93 -5.70 -18.22 -1.19
N VAL A 94 -6.55 -17.34 -1.75
CA VAL A 94 -7.07 -16.19 -1.02
C VAL A 94 -8.35 -16.62 -0.31
N GLU A 95 -8.32 -16.65 1.02
CA GLU A 95 -9.53 -16.69 1.82
C GLU A 95 -10.11 -15.28 1.88
N CYS A 96 -11.25 -15.08 1.24
CA CYS A 96 -11.93 -13.79 1.15
C CYS A 96 -12.70 -13.48 2.44
N THR A 97 -11.97 -13.14 3.51
CA THR A 97 -12.55 -12.87 4.84
C THR A 97 -13.25 -11.51 4.96
N GLY A 98 -12.90 -10.55 4.10
CA GLY A 98 -13.39 -9.17 4.18
C GLY A 98 -12.83 -8.40 5.38
N GLU A 99 -11.78 -8.91 6.04
CA GLU A 99 -11.16 -8.27 7.22
C GLU A 99 -10.57 -6.88 6.92
N GLY A 100 -10.23 -6.63 5.66
CA GLY A 100 -9.78 -5.34 5.16
C GLY A 100 -8.34 -5.32 4.67
N ALA A 101 -8.01 -4.25 3.95
CA ALA A 101 -6.66 -3.93 3.50
C ALA A 101 -5.97 -3.03 4.53
N LEU A 102 -4.68 -3.24 4.73
CA LEU A 102 -3.87 -2.46 5.66
C LEU A 102 -3.65 -1.05 5.13
N PHE A 103 -3.77 -0.05 6.00
CA PHE A 103 -3.61 1.36 5.68
C PHE A 103 -2.86 2.06 6.82
N ILE A 104 -1.92 2.94 6.47
CA ILE A 104 -1.17 3.77 7.41
C ILE A 104 -1.15 5.20 6.88
N GLU A 105 -1.62 6.13 7.70
CA GLU A 105 -1.43 7.56 7.46
C GLU A 105 -0.07 7.99 7.99
N ALA A 106 0.61 8.89 7.28
CA ALA A 106 1.88 9.44 7.73
C ALA A 106 2.08 10.88 7.24
N ASP A 107 2.74 11.68 8.07
CA ASP A 107 3.24 12.99 7.72
C ASP A 107 4.76 12.94 7.56
N ALA A 108 5.28 13.65 6.55
CA ALA A 108 6.71 13.82 6.34
C ALA A 108 7.05 15.31 6.43
N ASP A 109 8.12 15.67 7.14
CA ASP A 109 8.57 17.07 7.29
C ASP A 109 9.37 17.58 6.06
N VAL A 110 8.85 17.25 4.88
CA VAL A 110 9.44 17.57 3.57
C VAL A 110 8.36 17.89 2.55
N THR A 111 8.65 18.85 1.68
CA THR A 111 7.78 19.22 0.57
C THR A 111 8.14 18.42 -0.68
N LEU A 112 7.17 18.19 -1.56
CA LEU A 112 7.42 17.49 -2.82
C LEU A 112 8.46 18.22 -3.70
N GLN A 113 8.54 19.55 -3.61
CA GLN A 113 9.53 20.37 -4.33
C GLN A 113 10.97 20.10 -3.88
N GLN A 114 11.18 19.73 -2.61
CA GLN A 114 12.52 19.44 -2.09
C GLN A 114 13.12 18.13 -2.66
N PHE A 115 12.29 17.26 -3.23
CA PHE A 115 12.74 16.08 -3.97
C PHE A 115 13.23 16.42 -5.40
N GLY A 116 13.08 17.68 -5.83
CA GLY A 116 13.47 18.14 -7.17
C GLY A 116 12.35 18.05 -8.20
N ASP A 117 12.63 18.56 -9.41
CA ASP A 117 11.63 18.66 -10.48
C ASP A 117 11.34 17.30 -11.17
N THR A 118 12.30 16.38 -11.09
CA THR A 118 12.21 15.03 -11.64
C THR A 118 12.19 14.01 -10.51
N LEU A 119 11.00 13.53 -10.19
CA LEU A 119 10.78 12.36 -9.34
C LEU A 119 11.10 11.10 -10.16
N GLN A 120 12.39 10.80 -10.32
CA GLN A 120 12.86 9.61 -11.05
C GLN A 120 13.67 8.68 -10.12
N PRO A 121 13.54 7.36 -10.27
CA PRO A 121 14.42 6.41 -9.59
C PRO A 121 15.90 6.63 -9.96
N PRO A 122 16.86 6.39 -9.04
CA PRO A 122 16.64 5.96 -7.65
C PRO A 122 16.19 7.12 -6.76
N PHE A 123 15.11 6.90 -6.02
CA PHE A 123 14.59 7.89 -5.07
C PHE A 123 15.42 7.88 -3.79
N PRO A 124 15.97 9.03 -3.36
CA PRO A 124 16.62 9.10 -2.06
C PRO A 124 15.59 8.80 -0.96
N LEU A 125 15.99 7.98 0.02
CA LEU A 125 15.19 7.63 1.20
C LEU A 125 13.85 6.92 0.89
N LEU A 126 13.80 6.09 -0.15
CA LEU A 126 12.65 5.24 -0.45
C LEU A 126 12.20 4.44 0.79
N GLU A 127 13.17 3.84 1.50
CA GLU A 127 12.93 3.04 2.71
C GLU A 127 12.23 3.82 3.83
N GLU A 128 12.44 5.14 3.93
CA GLU A 128 11.78 5.98 4.94
C GLU A 128 10.30 6.20 4.62
N LEU A 129 9.88 6.09 3.36
CA LEU A 129 8.48 6.20 2.93
C LEU A 129 7.76 4.86 2.90
N LEU A 130 8.48 3.76 2.67
CA LEU A 130 7.93 2.42 2.69
C LEU A 130 7.68 1.96 4.13
N TYR A 131 6.78 0.98 4.31
CA TYR A 131 6.55 0.34 5.60
C TYR A 131 6.58 -1.17 5.42
N ASP A 132 7.56 -1.82 6.04
CA ASP A 132 7.63 -3.27 6.09
C ASP A 132 6.69 -3.80 7.16
N VAL A 133 5.67 -4.57 6.75
CA VAL A 133 4.72 -5.17 7.69
C VAL A 133 5.44 -6.32 8.42
N PRO A 134 5.52 -6.30 9.77
CA PRO A 134 6.19 -7.37 10.51
C PRO A 134 5.55 -8.73 10.27
N GLY A 135 6.35 -9.79 10.11
CA GLY A 135 5.86 -11.14 9.82
C GLY A 135 5.40 -11.36 8.38
N SER A 136 5.51 -10.34 7.55
CA SER A 136 5.29 -10.41 6.12
C SER A 136 6.64 -10.65 5.44
N SER A 137 7.08 -11.90 5.39
CA SER A 137 8.33 -12.25 4.69
C SER A 137 8.16 -11.96 3.18
N GLY A 138 8.44 -10.71 2.77
CA GLY A 138 8.14 -10.21 1.44
C GLY A 138 6.68 -9.81 1.21
N MET A 139 5.90 -9.46 2.26
CA MET A 139 4.46 -9.16 2.17
C MET A 139 3.95 -7.86 2.90
N GLY A 140 4.68 -6.74 2.92
CA GLY A 140 4.16 -5.36 3.15
C GLY A 140 3.02 -4.80 2.24
N VAL A 141 1.83 -4.62 2.80
CA VAL A 141 0.70 -3.94 2.11
C VAL A 141 0.90 -2.41 2.14
N PHE A 142 0.59 -1.74 1.02
CA PHE A 142 0.73 -0.28 0.86
C PHE A 142 -0.61 0.45 0.85
N CYS A 143 -0.54 1.72 1.25
CA CYS A 143 -1.33 2.78 0.65
C CYS A 143 -0.41 3.89 0.14
#